data_AF-A0A9W7G526-F1
#
_entry.id   AF-A0A9W7G526-F1
#
_cell.length_a   1.000
_cell.length_b   1.000
_cell.length_c   1.000
_cell.angle_alpha   90.00
_cell.angle_beta   90.00
_cell.angle_gamma   90.00
#
_symmetry.space_group_name_H-M   'P 1'
#
loop_
_entity.id
_entity.type
_entity.pdbx_description
1 polymer ?
#
loop_
_entity_poly.entity_id
_entity_poly.type
_entity_poly.pdbx_seq_one_letter_code
_entity_poly.pdbx_strand_id
1 'polypeptide(L)'
;MGVSSKLTVKQLRSLAKELGVTVPAKCLKSDLISLVSEAEAATESSSQEASNEAMDETPEQRPIAPPAEPTTPVPAPISSLAPPPSSSSSGPAPSSAPVSAFHPENFTQPGVFTSKVDIQKGRNVSGRSWKNRPQKRTSTLITKVKLNNRVLSSWEQKEAKRFRNKEMKEREREIRQATTDKKAEKKRKREEQEKRRAENQAKALKTQTLNLNTVGSKMKAMSKKQLRMIKKTQIGKHGVVELVSPYKK
;
A
#
# COMPACT_ATOMS: atom_id res chain seq x y z
N MET A 1 -16.16 -13.34 26.83
CA MET A 1 -17.13 -12.94 25.79
C MET A 1 -16.44 -13.04 24.44
N GLY A 2 -16.65 -14.14 23.71
CA GLY A 2 -15.99 -14.40 22.43
C GLY A 2 -16.32 -13.33 21.38
N VAL A 3 -15.44 -13.20 20.38
CA VAL A 3 -15.59 -12.24 19.28
C VAL A 3 -16.91 -12.46 18.53
N SER A 4 -17.34 -13.72 18.44
CA SER A 4 -18.56 -14.19 17.78
C SER A 4 -19.86 -13.65 18.39
N SER A 5 -19.86 -13.26 19.69
CA SER A 5 -21.05 -12.72 20.35
C SER A 5 -21.46 -11.33 19.84
N LYS A 6 -20.51 -10.57 19.29
CA LYS A 6 -20.74 -9.21 18.77
C LYS A 6 -21.22 -9.19 17.32
N LEU A 7 -21.15 -10.33 16.62
CA LEU A 7 -21.52 -10.43 15.22
C LEU A 7 -23.05 -10.44 15.06
N THR A 8 -23.51 -9.93 13.91
CA THR A 8 -24.91 -10.04 13.49
C THR A 8 -25.21 -11.45 12.99
N VAL A 9 -26.49 -11.85 12.98
CA VAL A 9 -26.91 -13.19 12.48
C VAL A 9 -26.46 -13.41 11.03
N LYS A 10 -26.49 -12.37 10.20
CA LYS A 10 -26.03 -12.42 8.81
C LYS A 10 -24.53 -12.72 8.71
N GLN A 11 -23.72 -12.10 9.56
CA GLN A 11 -22.28 -12.33 9.61
C GLN A 11 -21.96 -13.75 10.09
N LEU A 12 -22.65 -14.24 11.13
CA LEU A 12 -22.48 -15.60 11.62
C LEU A 12 -22.81 -16.66 10.55
N ARG A 13 -23.89 -16.46 9.77
CA ARG A 13 -24.24 -17.35 8.65
C ARG A 13 -23.21 -17.30 7.51
N SER A 14 -22.62 -16.14 7.26
CA SER A 14 -21.54 -16.00 6.26
C SER A 14 -20.30 -16.78 6.69
N LEU A 15 -19.88 -16.62 7.95
CA LEU A 15 -18.74 -17.35 8.52
C LEU A 15 -18.97 -18.86 8.53
N ALA A 16 -20.15 -19.31 8.95
CA ALA A 16 -20.50 -20.73 8.91
C ALA A 16 -20.41 -21.31 7.47
N LYS A 17 -20.80 -20.53 6.46
CA LYS A 17 -20.69 -20.93 5.05
C LYS A 17 -19.23 -21.00 4.58
N GLU A 18 -18.37 -20.09 5.01
CA GLU A 18 -16.92 -20.11 4.73
C GLU A 18 -16.25 -21.33 5.38
N LEU A 19 -16.69 -21.72 6.57
CA LEU A 19 -16.23 -22.92 7.28
C LEU A 19 -16.88 -24.22 6.77
N GLY A 20 -17.71 -24.17 5.72
CA GLY A 20 -18.36 -25.34 5.14
C GLY A 20 -19.48 -25.95 6.00
N VAL A 21 -19.95 -25.25 7.02
CA VAL A 21 -21.01 -25.72 7.94
C VAL A 21 -22.39 -25.38 7.38
N THR A 22 -23.25 -26.40 7.26
CA THR A 22 -24.64 -26.20 6.81
C THR A 22 -25.49 -25.68 7.95
N VAL A 23 -26.08 -24.49 7.77
CA VAL A 23 -26.91 -23.84 8.78
C VAL A 23 -28.40 -23.99 8.48
N PRO A 24 -29.22 -24.51 9.41
CA PRO A 24 -30.67 -24.60 9.23
C PRO A 24 -31.34 -23.21 9.14
N ALA A 25 -32.45 -23.12 8.40
CA ALA A 25 -33.14 -21.85 8.16
C ALA A 25 -33.63 -21.20 9.47
N LYS A 26 -34.13 -22.00 10.43
CA LYS A 26 -34.69 -21.55 11.70
C LYS A 26 -33.78 -21.88 12.89
N CYS A 27 -32.58 -21.29 12.94
CA CYS A 27 -31.69 -21.35 14.11
C CYS A 27 -31.72 -20.04 14.89
N LEU A 28 -31.59 -20.14 16.22
CA LEU A 28 -31.40 -18.98 17.08
C LEU A 28 -29.96 -18.47 16.98
N LYS A 29 -29.75 -17.21 17.37
CA LYS A 29 -28.41 -16.59 17.32
C LYS A 29 -27.43 -17.30 18.26
N SER A 30 -27.90 -17.83 19.39
CA SER A 30 -27.10 -18.64 20.32
C SER A 30 -26.51 -19.86 19.63
N ASP A 31 -27.35 -20.60 18.90
CA ASP A 31 -26.97 -21.88 18.28
C ASP A 31 -25.97 -21.65 17.15
N LEU A 32 -26.15 -20.55 16.41
CA LEU A 32 -25.18 -20.09 15.42
C LEU A 32 -23.82 -19.75 16.01
N ILE A 33 -23.78 -19.15 17.21
CA ILE A 33 -22.53 -18.83 17.88
C ILE A 33 -21.82 -20.12 18.31
N SER A 34 -22.55 -21.09 18.85
CA SER A 34 -21.99 -22.40 19.23
C SER A 34 -21.43 -23.14 18.02
N LEU A 35 -22.20 -23.24 16.94
CA LEU A 35 -21.78 -23.92 15.70
C LEU A 35 -20.51 -23.30 15.08
N VAL A 36 -20.43 -21.96 15.05
CA VAL A 36 -19.23 -21.28 14.52
C VAL A 36 -18.03 -21.49 15.45
N SER A 37 -18.23 -21.47 16.77
CA SER A 37 -17.13 -21.67 17.72
C SER A 37 -16.58 -23.10 17.69
N GLU A 38 -17.44 -24.10 17.52
CA GLU A 38 -17.04 -25.50 17.35
C GLU A 38 -16.28 -25.73 16.03
N ALA A 39 -16.74 -25.11 14.94
CA ALA A 39 -16.08 -25.21 13.65
C ALA A 39 -14.71 -24.52 13.62
N GLU A 40 -14.57 -23.36 14.27
CA GLU A 40 -13.28 -22.68 14.44
C GLU A 40 -12.28 -23.57 15.19
N ALA A 41 -12.71 -24.19 16.30
CA ALA A 41 -11.86 -25.10 17.08
C ALA A 41 -11.40 -26.34 16.28
N ALA A 42 -12.25 -26.86 15.38
CA ALA A 42 -11.90 -27.97 14.50
C ALA A 42 -10.83 -27.57 13.46
N THR A 43 -10.93 -26.36 12.89
CA THR A 43 -9.94 -25.84 11.93
C THR A 43 -8.58 -25.53 12.55
N GLU A 44 -8.56 -25.07 13.81
CA GLU A 44 -7.33 -24.80 14.54
C GLU A 44 -6.56 -26.08 14.88
N SER A 45 -7.27 -27.17 15.22
CA SER A 45 -6.64 -28.47 15.51
C SER A 45 -5.99 -29.11 14.27
N SER A 46 -6.62 -28.97 13.09
CA SER A 46 -6.06 -29.50 11.83
C SER A 46 -4.84 -28.74 11.32
N SER A 47 -4.67 -27.46 11.68
CA SER A 47 -3.54 -26.64 11.22
C SER A 47 -2.26 -26.85 12.04
N GLN A 48 -2.35 -27.39 13.26
CA GLN A 48 -1.17 -27.67 14.09
C GLN A 48 -0.45 -28.97 13.71
N GLU A 49 -1.16 -29.99 13.18
CA GLU A 49 -0.54 -31.24 12.74
C GLU A 49 0.34 -31.09 11.50
N ALA A 50 -0.03 -30.22 10.55
CA ALA A 50 0.75 -30.01 9.32
C ALA A 50 2.10 -29.29 9.54
N SER A 51 2.34 -28.72 10.73
CA SER A 51 3.58 -28.00 11.05
C SER A 51 4.65 -28.86 11.73
N ASN A 52 4.30 -30.06 12.21
CA ASN A 52 5.23 -30.95 12.91
C ASN A 52 5.88 -32.02 12.01
N GLU A 53 5.52 -32.07 10.73
CA GLU A 53 6.00 -33.09 9.78
C GLU A 53 7.16 -32.59 8.87
N ALA A 54 7.78 -31.45 9.19
CA ALA A 54 8.78 -30.80 8.33
C ALA A 54 10.22 -30.75 8.91
N MET A 55 10.54 -31.57 9.92
CA MET A 55 11.84 -31.51 10.63
C MET A 55 12.61 -32.84 10.71
N ASP A 56 12.26 -33.85 9.91
CA ASP A 56 13.07 -35.09 9.85
C ASP A 56 13.26 -35.56 8.40
N GLU A 57 14.17 -34.90 7.66
CA GLU A 57 14.85 -35.54 6.53
C GLU A 57 16.36 -35.30 6.58
N THR A 58 17.03 -36.40 6.84
CA THR A 58 18.47 -36.66 6.94
C THR A 58 19.22 -36.29 5.64
N PRO A 59 20.42 -35.66 5.69
CA PRO A 59 21.18 -35.35 4.50
C PRO A 59 21.95 -36.58 4.00
N GLU A 60 21.40 -37.31 3.02
CA GLU A 60 22.11 -38.38 2.31
C GLU A 60 23.04 -37.81 1.22
N GLN A 61 24.21 -38.43 1.12
CA GLN A 61 25.39 -38.01 0.39
C GLN A 61 25.21 -38.06 -1.15
N ARG A 62 25.66 -37.00 -1.84
CA ARG A 62 25.83 -36.98 -3.30
C ARG A 62 27.09 -37.74 -3.73
N PRO A 63 27.03 -38.65 -4.72
CA PRO A 63 28.17 -38.95 -5.56
C PRO A 63 28.29 -37.95 -6.71
N ILE A 64 29.54 -37.56 -6.98
CA ILE A 64 29.99 -36.61 -8.01
C ILE A 64 29.95 -37.29 -9.39
N ALA A 65 29.35 -36.64 -10.39
CA ALA A 65 29.46 -37.01 -11.80
C ALA A 65 29.86 -35.78 -12.66
N PRO A 66 30.71 -35.96 -13.70
CA PRO A 66 31.42 -34.88 -14.40
C PRO A 66 30.59 -34.09 -15.44
N PRO A 67 31.05 -32.90 -15.86
CA PRO A 67 30.29 -31.94 -16.66
C PRO A 67 30.26 -32.32 -18.16
N ALA A 68 29.05 -32.44 -18.70
CA ALA A 68 28.80 -32.50 -20.15
C ALA A 68 28.31 -31.13 -20.68
N GLU A 69 28.69 -30.89 -21.92
CA GLU A 69 28.74 -29.63 -22.67
C GLU A 69 27.38 -28.98 -23.02
N PRO A 70 27.37 -27.68 -23.37
CA PRO A 70 26.15 -26.90 -23.60
C PRO A 70 25.47 -27.22 -24.93
N THR A 71 24.26 -27.80 -24.86
CA THR A 71 23.36 -27.93 -26.00
C THR A 71 22.60 -26.61 -26.23
N THR A 72 22.80 -26.06 -27.43
CA THR A 72 22.07 -24.95 -28.06
C THR A 72 20.56 -25.22 -28.19
N PRO A 73 19.67 -24.29 -27.80
CA PRO A 73 18.29 -24.31 -28.27
C PRO A 73 18.12 -23.52 -29.57
N VAL A 74 17.62 -24.25 -30.58
CA VAL A 74 17.12 -23.77 -31.88
C VAL A 74 15.89 -22.86 -31.67
N PRO A 75 15.78 -21.69 -32.34
CA PRO A 75 14.58 -20.86 -32.30
C PRO A 75 13.48 -21.40 -33.23
N ALA A 76 12.31 -21.66 -32.67
CA ALA A 76 11.09 -21.98 -33.43
C ALA A 76 10.52 -20.73 -34.14
N PRO A 77 9.90 -20.88 -35.33
CA PRO A 77 9.27 -19.78 -36.06
C PRO A 77 7.98 -19.30 -35.38
N ILE A 78 7.97 -18.01 -35.07
CA ILE A 78 6.80 -17.24 -34.61
C ILE A 78 5.75 -17.15 -35.73
N SER A 79 4.66 -17.91 -35.57
CA SER A 79 3.43 -17.72 -36.35
C SER A 79 2.76 -16.41 -35.96
N SER A 80 2.54 -15.58 -36.98
CA SER A 80 1.82 -14.31 -36.97
C SER A 80 0.38 -14.46 -36.50
N LEU A 81 0.01 -13.80 -35.39
CA LEU A 81 -1.38 -13.56 -35.03
C LEU A 81 -1.69 -12.08 -35.28
N ALA A 82 -2.55 -11.85 -36.28
CA ALA A 82 -3.00 -10.54 -36.73
C ALA A 82 -3.76 -9.78 -35.62
N PRO A 83 -3.61 -8.45 -35.52
CA PRO A 83 -4.49 -7.63 -34.68
C PRO A 83 -5.88 -7.46 -35.36
N PRO A 84 -6.99 -7.54 -34.60
CA PRO A 84 -8.32 -7.30 -35.13
C PRO A 84 -8.54 -5.81 -35.46
N PRO A 85 -9.41 -5.48 -36.44
CA PRO A 85 -9.69 -4.12 -36.84
C PRO A 85 -10.45 -3.35 -35.75
N SER A 86 -10.02 -2.12 -35.54
CA SER A 86 -10.64 -1.09 -34.72
C SER A 86 -12.04 -0.76 -35.20
N SER A 87 -13.05 -1.16 -34.41
CA SER A 87 -14.42 -0.67 -34.52
C SER A 87 -14.52 0.72 -33.90
N SER A 88 -14.59 1.71 -34.78
CA SER A 88 -15.03 3.07 -34.50
C SER A 88 -16.52 3.08 -34.14
N SER A 89 -16.83 3.12 -32.84
CA SER A 89 -18.15 3.52 -32.35
C SER A 89 -18.06 4.91 -31.71
N SER A 90 -18.47 5.90 -32.49
CA SER A 90 -18.89 7.22 -32.03
C SER A 90 -20.03 7.09 -31.02
N GLY A 91 -19.78 7.48 -29.77
CA GLY A 91 -20.78 7.63 -28.71
C GLY A 91 -20.77 9.07 -28.19
N PRO A 92 -21.95 9.66 -27.89
CA PRO A 92 -22.12 11.11 -27.74
C PRO A 92 -21.64 11.65 -26.38
N ALA A 93 -21.39 12.96 -26.39
CA ALA A 93 -20.93 13.78 -25.28
C ALA A 93 -21.71 13.55 -23.96
N PRO A 94 -21.02 13.46 -22.80
CA PRO A 94 -21.70 13.59 -21.52
C PRO A 94 -22.08 15.06 -21.30
N SER A 95 -23.40 15.25 -21.30
CA SER A 95 -24.12 16.40 -20.78
C SER A 95 -23.53 16.91 -19.46
N SER A 96 -23.34 18.23 -19.40
CA SER A 96 -23.05 19.01 -18.21
C SER A 96 -24.06 18.73 -17.10
N ALA A 97 -23.64 18.05 -16.03
CA ALA A 97 -24.39 17.98 -14.80
C ALA A 97 -24.05 19.17 -13.89
N PRO A 98 -25.04 19.76 -13.20
CA PRO A 98 -24.89 20.94 -12.36
C PRO A 98 -24.16 20.62 -11.05
N VAL A 99 -23.43 21.62 -10.56
CA VAL A 99 -22.77 21.65 -9.26
C VAL A 99 -23.84 21.57 -8.17
N SER A 100 -24.12 20.36 -7.69
CA SER A 100 -24.94 20.13 -6.51
C SER A 100 -24.14 20.54 -5.28
N ALA A 101 -24.46 21.73 -4.77
CA ALA A 101 -24.06 22.18 -3.45
C ALA A 101 -24.65 21.23 -2.41
N PHE A 102 -23.80 20.37 -1.83
CA PHE A 102 -24.09 19.66 -0.59
C PHE A 102 -24.35 20.69 0.52
N HIS A 103 -25.61 21.04 0.73
CA HIS A 103 -26.08 21.54 2.01
C HIS A 103 -26.17 20.36 2.97
N PRO A 104 -25.50 20.36 4.13
CA PRO A 104 -25.83 19.44 5.19
C PRO A 104 -27.19 19.85 5.76
N GLU A 105 -28.26 19.25 5.21
CA GLU A 105 -29.55 19.17 5.89
C GLU A 105 -29.32 18.53 7.25
N ASN A 106 -29.51 19.35 8.28
CA ASN A 106 -29.47 18.97 9.67
C ASN A 106 -30.50 17.88 9.91
N PHE A 107 -30.02 16.64 10.07
CA PHE A 107 -30.82 15.53 10.59
C PHE A 107 -31.17 15.84 12.06
N THR A 108 -32.22 16.64 12.22
CA THR A 108 -32.81 16.97 13.51
C THR A 108 -33.57 15.73 13.97
N GLN A 109 -32.93 14.95 14.85
CA GLN A 109 -33.67 13.96 15.63
C GLN A 109 -34.75 14.68 16.47
N PRO A 110 -35.93 14.10 16.68
CA PRO A 110 -36.90 14.60 17.65
C PRO A 110 -36.39 14.32 19.06
N GLY A 111 -35.38 15.08 19.47
CA GLY A 111 -34.90 15.13 20.84
C GLY A 111 -35.89 15.93 21.66
N VAL A 112 -36.49 15.28 22.65
CA VAL A 112 -37.36 15.87 23.67
C VAL A 112 -36.71 17.14 24.22
N PHE A 113 -37.17 18.31 23.77
CA PHE A 113 -36.74 19.60 24.28
C PHE A 113 -37.30 19.75 25.70
N THR A 114 -36.55 19.27 26.68
CA THR A 114 -36.66 19.80 28.04
C THR A 114 -36.03 21.19 28.04
N SER A 115 -36.76 22.14 27.47
CA SER A 115 -36.42 23.55 27.57
C SER A 115 -36.49 23.93 29.04
N LYS A 116 -35.31 23.96 29.68
CA LYS A 116 -35.15 24.69 30.93
C LYS A 116 -35.71 26.08 30.64
N VAL A 117 -36.82 26.41 31.28
CA VAL A 117 -37.46 27.71 31.21
C VAL A 117 -36.45 28.73 31.73
N ASP A 118 -35.64 29.25 30.83
CA ASP A 118 -34.74 30.35 31.10
C ASP A 118 -35.67 31.54 31.23
N ILE A 119 -36.08 31.85 32.47
CA ILE A 119 -36.94 32.98 32.81
C ILE A 119 -36.30 34.22 32.16
N GLN A 120 -36.86 34.64 31.01
CA GLN A 120 -36.33 35.74 30.23
C GLN A 120 -36.60 37.02 31.02
N LYS A 121 -35.61 37.45 31.82
CA LYS A 121 -35.61 38.79 32.39
C LYS A 121 -35.71 39.78 31.22
N GLY A 122 -36.68 40.70 31.32
CA GLY A 122 -37.20 41.60 30.29
C GLY A 122 -36.31 41.84 29.06
N ARG A 123 -36.85 41.54 27.88
CA ARG A 123 -36.27 41.95 26.60
C ARG A 123 -36.35 43.47 26.48
N ASN A 124 -35.28 44.08 25.96
CA ASN A 124 -35.32 45.48 25.54
C ASN A 124 -36.18 45.63 24.27
N VAL A 125 -36.74 46.82 24.07
CA VAL A 125 -37.69 47.13 22.98
C VAL A 125 -37.12 46.82 21.58
N SER A 126 -35.80 46.90 21.41
CA SER A 126 -35.12 46.58 20.14
C SER A 126 -34.92 45.08 19.87
N GLY A 127 -35.31 44.20 20.81
CA GLY A 127 -35.13 42.74 20.72
C GLY A 127 -33.67 42.27 20.73
N ARG A 128 -32.70 43.19 20.78
CA ARG A 128 -31.27 42.90 20.65
C ARG A 128 -30.58 43.04 21.99
N SER A 129 -30.22 41.92 22.62
CA SER A 129 -29.52 41.91 23.90
C SER A 129 -28.13 42.56 23.76
N TRP A 130 -27.97 43.77 24.27
CA TRP A 130 -26.68 44.49 24.25
C TRP A 130 -25.60 43.83 25.10
N LYS A 131 -25.98 42.91 26.00
CA LYS A 131 -25.09 42.07 26.79
C LYS A 131 -25.36 40.61 26.46
N ASN A 132 -24.44 39.97 25.74
CA ASN A 132 -24.34 38.51 25.76
C ASN A 132 -24.12 38.10 27.22
N ARG A 133 -24.97 37.21 27.75
CA ARG A 133 -24.83 36.66 29.11
C ARG A 133 -23.35 36.27 29.32
N PRO A 134 -22.70 36.65 30.44
CA PRO A 134 -21.27 36.42 30.59
C PRO A 134 -20.98 34.93 30.39
N GLN A 135 -20.23 34.62 29.35
CA GLN A 135 -19.77 33.27 29.07
C GLN A 135 -19.08 32.76 30.33
N LYS A 136 -19.54 31.61 30.86
CA LYS A 136 -19.02 31.07 32.12
C LYS A 136 -17.50 31.01 32.04
N ARG A 137 -16.81 31.55 33.06
CA ARG A 137 -15.35 31.54 33.12
C ARG A 137 -14.84 30.11 32.95
N THR A 138 -13.80 29.93 32.13
CA THR A 138 -13.18 28.63 31.80
C THR A 138 -12.82 27.82 33.06
N SER A 139 -12.36 28.48 34.11
CA SER A 139 -12.08 27.88 35.42
C SER A 139 -13.29 27.18 36.06
N THR A 140 -14.50 27.69 35.84
CA THR A 140 -15.76 27.11 36.32
C THR A 140 -16.12 25.81 35.58
N LEU A 141 -15.77 25.72 34.30
CA LEU A 141 -15.93 24.50 33.49
C LEU A 141 -14.89 23.43 33.85
N ILE A 142 -13.71 23.83 34.30
CA ILE A 142 -12.65 22.89 34.72
C ILE A 142 -12.96 22.31 36.11
N THR A 143 -13.47 23.13 37.03
CA THR A 143 -13.71 22.74 38.43
C THR A 143 -15.07 22.08 38.66
N LYS A 144 -16.14 22.52 37.99
CA LYS A 144 -17.51 22.02 38.24
C LYS A 144 -17.93 20.85 37.35
N VAL A 145 -17.25 20.63 36.22
CA VAL A 145 -17.55 19.50 35.35
C VAL A 145 -16.77 18.30 35.89
N LYS A 146 -17.45 17.39 36.59
CA LYS A 146 -16.86 16.13 37.09
C LYS A 146 -16.09 15.37 36.00
N LEU A 147 -16.48 15.49 34.73
CA LEU A 147 -15.77 14.91 33.57
C LEU A 147 -14.37 15.51 33.31
N ASN A 148 -14.09 16.73 33.76
CA ASN A 148 -12.78 17.40 33.58
C ASN A 148 -11.80 17.15 34.74
N ASN A 149 -12.26 16.55 35.84
CA ASN A 149 -11.36 16.13 36.91
C ASN A 149 -10.57 14.91 36.42
N ARG A 150 -9.33 15.15 35.98
CA ARG A 150 -8.34 14.20 35.44
C ARG A 150 -7.95 13.04 36.36
N VAL A 151 -8.63 12.88 37.50
CA VAL A 151 -8.38 11.90 38.57
C VAL A 151 -9.27 10.66 38.44
N LEU A 152 -10.29 10.66 37.57
CA LEU A 152 -11.28 9.58 37.51
C LEU A 152 -10.89 8.35 36.66
N SER A 153 -9.80 8.39 35.90
CA SER A 153 -9.33 7.22 35.16
C SER A 153 -8.28 6.48 35.96
N SER A 154 -8.58 5.23 36.32
CA SER A 154 -7.65 4.36 37.03
C SER A 154 -6.35 4.18 36.23
N TRP A 155 -5.26 3.85 36.92
CA TRP A 155 -3.96 3.62 36.29
C TRP A 155 -4.04 2.55 35.19
N GLU A 156 -4.77 1.47 35.45
CA GLU A 156 -5.02 0.38 34.50
C GLU A 156 -5.68 0.86 33.21
N GLN A 157 -6.67 1.78 33.29
CA GLN A 157 -7.30 2.34 32.09
C GLN A 157 -6.32 3.17 31.27
N LYS A 158 -5.38 3.87 31.92
CA LYS A 158 -4.34 4.64 31.24
C LYS A 158 -3.35 3.71 30.55
N GLU A 159 -2.95 2.62 31.18
CA GLU A 159 -2.08 1.60 30.59
C GLU A 159 -2.75 0.89 29.41
N ALA A 160 -4.01 0.45 29.56
CA ALA A 160 -4.77 -0.14 28.47
C ALA A 160 -4.89 0.81 27.26
N LYS A 161 -5.09 2.11 27.51
CA LYS A 161 -5.10 3.13 26.44
C LYS A 161 -3.72 3.31 25.80
N ARG A 162 -2.64 3.32 26.59
CA ARG A 162 -1.27 3.39 26.08
C ARG A 162 -0.94 2.19 25.20
N PHE A 163 -1.29 0.99 25.63
CA PHE A 163 -1.09 -0.25 24.89
C PHE A 163 -1.83 -0.23 23.55
N ARG A 164 -3.14 0.07 23.54
CA ARG A 164 -3.93 0.21 22.29
C ARG A 164 -3.36 1.27 21.35
N ASN A 165 -2.92 2.41 21.88
CA ASN A 165 -2.30 3.45 21.06
C ASN A 165 -0.95 3.00 20.49
N LYS A 166 -0.19 2.18 21.22
CA LYS A 166 1.07 1.61 20.74
C LYS A 166 0.82 0.63 19.60
N GLU A 167 -0.13 -0.29 19.76
CA GLU A 167 -0.53 -1.25 18.71
C GLU A 167 -1.02 -0.53 17.44
N MET A 168 -1.82 0.52 17.59
CA MET A 168 -2.31 1.30 16.44
C MET A 168 -1.16 1.97 15.68
N LYS A 169 -0.20 2.56 16.41
CA LYS A 169 0.98 3.20 15.82
C LYS A 169 1.92 2.19 15.17
N GLU A 170 2.03 1.00 15.73
CA GLU A 170 2.83 -0.08 15.19
C GLU A 170 2.26 -0.56 13.85
N ARG A 171 0.95 -0.84 13.79
CA ARG A 171 0.27 -1.12 12.52
C ARG A 171 0.44 -0.01 11.49
N GLU A 172 0.30 1.25 11.91
CA GLU A 172 0.49 2.39 11.00
C GLU A 172 1.94 2.44 10.47
N ARG A 173 2.93 2.16 11.32
CA ARG A 173 4.33 2.08 10.95
C ARG A 173 4.58 0.95 9.95
N GLU A 174 4.01 -0.24 10.19
CA GLU A 174 4.11 -1.40 9.30
C GLU A 174 3.57 -1.07 7.90
N ILE A 175 2.40 -0.42 7.81
CA ILE A 175 1.81 -0.01 6.53
C ILE A 175 2.72 1.00 5.80
N ARG A 176 3.28 1.98 6.53
CA ARG A 176 4.20 2.97 5.95
C ARG A 176 5.52 2.33 5.50
N GLN A 177 6.07 1.39 6.26
CA GLN A 177 7.27 0.66 5.89
C GLN A 177 7.01 -0.20 4.65
N ALA A 178 5.96 -1.03 4.65
CA ALA A 178 5.60 -1.86 3.51
C ALA A 178 5.39 -1.06 2.21
N THR A 179 4.80 0.14 2.29
CA THR A 179 4.65 1.02 1.11
C THR A 179 5.97 1.65 0.66
N THR A 180 6.86 1.96 1.60
CA THR A 180 8.20 2.50 1.31
C THR A 180 9.08 1.44 0.69
N ASP A 181 9.09 0.22 1.23
CA ASP A 181 9.87 -0.91 0.76
C ASP A 181 9.44 -1.31 -0.65
N LYS A 182 8.12 -1.41 -0.92
CA LYS A 182 7.58 -1.63 -2.27
C LYS A 182 8.04 -0.58 -3.28
N LYS A 183 8.16 0.70 -2.87
CA LYS A 183 8.67 1.77 -3.75
C LYS A 183 10.19 1.65 -3.96
N ALA A 184 10.94 1.36 -2.91
CA ALA A 184 12.38 1.16 -2.96
C ALA A 184 12.76 -0.04 -3.84
N GLU A 185 12.06 -1.16 -3.71
CA GLU A 185 12.25 -2.34 -4.56
C GLU A 185 11.97 -2.06 -6.03
N LYS A 186 10.88 -1.34 -6.34
CA LYS A 186 10.59 -0.93 -7.73
C LYS A 186 11.69 -0.04 -8.28
N LYS A 187 12.22 0.88 -7.47
CA LYS A 187 13.33 1.75 -7.86
C LYS A 187 14.60 0.94 -8.12
N ARG A 188 14.99 0.07 -7.18
CA ARG A 188 16.13 -0.85 -7.32
C ARG A 188 16.04 -1.71 -8.57
N LYS A 189 14.86 -2.29 -8.85
CA LYS A 189 14.62 -3.10 -10.07
C LYS A 189 14.82 -2.28 -11.35
N ARG A 190 14.36 -1.02 -11.39
CA ARG A 190 14.58 -0.14 -12.55
C ARG A 190 16.05 0.19 -12.73
N GLU A 191 16.73 0.58 -11.66
CA GLU A 191 18.16 0.92 -11.70
C GLU A 191 19.01 -0.27 -12.14
N GLU A 192 18.71 -1.48 -11.66
CA GLU A 192 19.38 -2.71 -12.08
C GLU A 192 19.11 -3.04 -13.56
N GLN A 193 17.86 -2.87 -14.01
CA GLN A 193 17.52 -3.07 -15.41
C GLN A 193 18.20 -2.04 -16.33
N GLU A 194 18.25 -0.78 -15.93
CA GLU A 194 18.98 0.28 -16.64
C GLU A 194 20.47 0.00 -16.68
N LYS A 195 21.06 -0.44 -15.56
CA LYS A 195 22.45 -0.87 -15.51
C LYS A 195 22.71 -2.04 -16.46
N ARG A 196 21.85 -3.07 -16.47
CA ARG A 196 21.94 -4.20 -17.40
C ARG A 196 21.81 -3.77 -18.86
N ARG A 197 20.93 -2.82 -19.17
CA ARG A 197 20.81 -2.24 -20.52
C ARG A 197 22.08 -1.47 -20.90
N ALA A 198 22.63 -0.65 -20.00
CA ALA A 198 23.86 0.10 -20.24
C ALA A 198 25.06 -0.82 -20.47
N GLU A 199 25.19 -1.89 -19.67
CA GLU A 199 26.24 -2.90 -19.85
C GLU A 199 26.07 -3.67 -21.16
N ASN A 200 24.84 -4.06 -21.52
CA ASN A 200 24.57 -4.72 -22.80
C ASN A 200 24.85 -3.79 -23.98
N GLN A 201 24.51 -2.51 -23.88
CA GLN A 201 24.86 -1.50 -24.88
C GLN A 201 26.38 -1.34 -25.00
N ALA A 202 27.09 -1.24 -23.88
CA ALA A 202 28.56 -1.16 -23.86
C ALA A 202 29.21 -2.40 -24.49
N LYS A 203 28.68 -3.60 -24.22
CA LYS A 203 29.15 -4.86 -24.83
C LYS A 203 28.82 -4.98 -26.32
N ALA A 204 27.63 -4.53 -26.72
CA ALA A 204 27.19 -4.56 -28.12
C ALA A 204 27.89 -3.50 -28.99
N LEU A 205 28.36 -2.41 -28.39
CA LEU A 205 29.15 -1.37 -29.06
C LEU A 205 30.50 -1.95 -29.51
N LYS A 206 30.62 -2.26 -30.80
CA LYS A 206 31.87 -2.70 -31.42
C LYS A 206 32.84 -1.51 -31.54
N THR A 207 33.60 -1.22 -30.49
CA THR A 207 34.59 -0.15 -30.48
C THR A 207 35.92 -0.60 -31.06
N GLN A 208 36.54 0.23 -31.91
CA GLN A 208 37.91 0.01 -32.36
C GLN A 208 38.89 0.67 -31.40
N THR A 209 39.73 -0.12 -30.73
CA THR A 209 40.86 0.40 -29.97
C THR A 209 41.89 0.97 -30.94
N LEU A 210 42.21 2.25 -30.81
CA LEU A 210 43.26 2.90 -31.60
C LEU A 210 44.55 2.94 -30.79
N ASN A 211 45.64 2.43 -31.35
CA ASN A 211 46.96 2.43 -30.69
C ASN A 211 47.55 3.84 -30.70
N LEU A 212 48.12 4.30 -29.56
CA LEU A 212 48.66 5.66 -29.40
C LEU A 212 49.60 6.08 -30.54
N ASN A 213 50.43 5.16 -31.04
CA ASN A 213 51.40 5.41 -32.09
C ASN A 213 50.77 5.62 -33.48
N THR A 214 49.61 5.02 -33.76
CA THR A 214 48.93 5.10 -35.06
C THR A 214 47.73 6.05 -35.07
N VAL A 215 47.26 6.48 -33.90
CA VAL A 215 46.17 7.44 -33.72
C VAL A 215 46.42 8.74 -34.50
N GLY A 216 47.63 9.30 -34.41
CA GLY A 216 47.97 10.57 -35.06
C GLY A 216 47.81 10.54 -36.58
N SER A 217 48.41 9.54 -37.24
CA SER A 217 48.33 9.39 -38.70
C SER A 217 46.91 9.02 -39.16
N LYS A 218 46.23 8.13 -38.43
CA LYS A 218 44.88 7.66 -38.79
C LYS A 218 43.83 8.76 -38.61
N MET A 219 43.93 9.60 -37.57
CA MET A 219 43.04 10.75 -37.40
C MET A 219 43.30 11.86 -38.41
N LYS A 220 44.55 12.09 -38.80
CA LYS A 220 44.89 13.06 -39.87
C LYS A 220 44.37 12.63 -41.24
N ALA A 221 44.32 11.32 -41.51
CA ALA A 221 43.79 10.78 -42.76
C ALA A 221 42.25 10.83 -42.85
N MET A 222 41.54 10.92 -41.73
CA MET A 222 40.07 10.97 -41.71
C MET A 222 39.53 12.34 -42.09
N SER A 223 38.37 12.35 -42.75
CA SER A 223 37.65 13.58 -43.08
C SER A 223 37.11 14.28 -41.82
N LYS A 224 36.96 15.61 -41.88
CA LYS A 224 36.40 16.42 -40.78
C LYS A 224 35.01 15.95 -40.33
N LYS A 225 34.21 15.37 -41.23
CA LYS A 225 32.89 14.80 -40.91
C LYS A 225 33.02 13.52 -40.09
N GLN A 226 33.94 12.63 -40.44
CA GLN A 226 34.22 11.40 -39.69
C GLN A 226 34.76 11.72 -38.30
N LEU A 227 35.67 12.70 -38.18
CA LEU A 227 36.24 13.12 -36.89
C LEU A 227 35.20 13.65 -35.90
N ARG A 228 34.11 14.29 -36.39
CA ARG A 228 32.99 14.74 -35.54
C ARG A 228 32.15 13.59 -34.98
N MET A 229 32.19 12.42 -35.61
CA MET A 229 31.42 11.24 -35.20
C MET A 229 32.16 10.36 -34.19
N ILE A 230 33.49 10.50 -34.10
CA ILE A 230 34.30 9.74 -33.14
C ILE A 230 33.93 10.18 -31.72
N LYS A 231 33.63 9.20 -30.86
CA LYS A 231 33.38 9.38 -29.43
C LYS A 231 34.49 8.70 -28.64
N LYS A 232 34.91 9.29 -27.52
CA LYS A 232 35.85 8.68 -26.58
C LYS A 232 35.07 7.88 -25.55
N THR A 233 35.65 6.77 -25.15
CA THR A 233 35.16 5.96 -24.04
C THR A 233 35.70 6.55 -22.74
N GLN A 234 34.82 6.91 -21.80
CA GLN A 234 35.20 7.35 -20.46
C GLN A 234 34.46 6.54 -19.40
N ILE A 235 35.10 6.30 -18.26
CA ILE A 235 34.46 5.65 -17.13
C ILE A 235 33.78 6.75 -16.31
N GLY A 236 32.44 6.70 -16.22
CA GLY A 236 31.64 7.63 -15.44
C GLY A 236 31.80 7.42 -13.93
N LYS A 237 31.20 8.31 -13.13
CA LYS A 237 31.29 8.30 -11.66
C LYS A 237 30.84 6.99 -11.00
N HIS A 238 30.00 6.22 -11.70
CA HIS A 238 29.42 4.96 -11.23
C HIS A 238 30.13 3.72 -11.82
N GLY A 239 31.31 3.88 -12.43
CA GLY A 239 32.04 2.79 -13.07
C GLY A 239 31.46 2.33 -14.41
N VAL A 240 30.39 3.00 -14.89
CA VAL A 240 29.75 2.70 -16.17
C VAL A 240 30.54 3.36 -17.30
N VAL A 241 30.73 2.61 -18.39
CA VAL A 241 31.44 3.07 -19.57
C VAL A 241 30.52 3.96 -20.42
N GLU A 242 30.85 5.25 -20.50
CA GLU A 242 30.11 6.25 -21.26
C GLU A 242 30.85 6.66 -22.54
N LEU A 243 30.10 6.79 -23.65
CA LEU A 243 30.63 7.32 -24.91
C LEU A 243 30.44 8.84 -24.95
N VAL A 244 31.53 9.57 -24.74
CA VAL A 244 31.55 11.02 -24.59
C VAL A 244 32.19 11.68 -25.81
N SER A 245 31.77 12.90 -26.16
CA SER A 245 32.45 13.68 -27.20
C SER A 245 33.92 13.92 -26.82
N PRO A 246 34.88 13.79 -27.76
CA PRO A 246 36.31 13.92 -27.46
C PRO A 246 36.67 15.25 -26.78
N TYR A 247 35.95 16.32 -27.12
CA TYR A 247 36.19 17.68 -26.62
C TYR A 247 35.45 18.03 -25.33
N LYS A 248 34.68 17.10 -24.75
CA LYS A 248 34.07 17.33 -23.43
C LYS A 248 35.19 17.32 -22.39
N LYS A 249 35.39 18.45 -21.73
CA LYS A 249 36.31 18.65 -20.60
C LYS A 249 35.64 18.21 -19.30
#